data_AF-A0AA38KE53-F1
#
_entry.id   AF-A0AA38KE53-F1
#
_cell.length_a   1.000
_cell.length_b   1.000
_cell.length_c   1.000
_cell.angle_alpha   90.00
_cell.angle_beta   90.00
_cell.angle_gamma   90.00
#
_symmetry.space_group_name_H-M   'P 1'
#
loop_
_entity.id
_entity.type
_entity.pdbx_description
1 polymer ?
#
loop_
_entity_poly.entity_id
_entity_poly.type
_entity_poly.pdbx_seq_one_letter_code
_entity_poly.pdbx_strand_id
1 'polypeptide(L)'
;MSAYTTVNPYTQPKFAIASLSLGTNTHHDIPTKVRVTSNLGYDGIEIFIPDFEAFVDEVKRGKHTELFTEPISSCSSIELDLACATAISNLCNSFGLEIPLFQPLRNFENFHSQKEIDVGLAEAERWLRIMPAMKCDLLLVCSNHLPGPCPISEDYTMDMYHDKQVNAFRQLGALAENYGVRIGYEPLSWGTVIDNWMQVWNIVKRVDRKNVGVLLDSFNTL
;
A
#
# COMPACT_ATOMS: atom_id res chain seq x y z
N MET A 1 1.67 -37.71 -37.61
CA MET A 1 2.68 -36.81 -36.99
C MET A 1 1.92 -35.83 -36.12
N SER A 2 1.95 -36.01 -34.80
CA SER A 2 1.30 -35.10 -33.85
C SER A 2 2.32 -34.02 -33.47
N ALA A 3 1.98 -32.76 -33.70
CA ALA A 3 2.81 -31.63 -33.33
C ALA A 3 2.72 -31.43 -31.81
N TYR A 4 3.84 -31.60 -31.12
CA TYR A 4 3.96 -31.25 -29.72
C TYR A 4 3.98 -29.72 -29.59
N THR A 5 2.88 -29.14 -29.11
CA THR A 5 2.86 -27.74 -28.67
C THR A 5 3.74 -27.63 -27.44
N THR A 6 4.94 -27.05 -27.60
CA THR A 6 5.82 -26.70 -26.49
C THR A 6 5.18 -25.58 -25.68
N VAL A 7 4.50 -25.93 -24.59
CA VAL A 7 4.09 -24.95 -23.57
C VAL A 7 5.35 -24.50 -22.86
N ASN A 8 5.75 -23.24 -23.03
CA ASN A 8 6.89 -22.66 -22.33
C ASN A 8 6.58 -22.63 -20.82
N PRO A 9 7.30 -23.38 -19.96
CA PRO A 9 6.97 -23.52 -18.55
C PRO A 9 7.28 -22.28 -17.70
N TYR A 10 7.92 -21.26 -18.29
CA TYR A 10 8.27 -20.03 -17.58
C TYR A 10 7.49 -18.86 -18.19
N THR A 11 6.39 -18.49 -17.55
CA THR A 11 5.82 -17.16 -17.74
C THR A 11 6.87 -16.14 -17.32
N GLN A 12 7.14 -15.16 -18.17
CA GLN A 12 8.00 -14.03 -17.81
C GLN A 12 7.52 -13.45 -16.47
N PRO A 13 8.42 -13.19 -15.50
CA PRO A 13 8.03 -12.53 -14.26
C PRO A 13 7.46 -11.15 -14.59
N LYS A 14 6.35 -10.80 -13.94
CA LYS A 14 5.77 -9.47 -14.04
C LYS A 14 6.63 -8.47 -13.27
N PHE A 15 6.89 -7.32 -13.84
CA PHE A 15 7.63 -6.23 -13.21
C PHE A 15 6.75 -5.00 -13.06
N ALA A 16 6.77 -4.42 -11.86
CA ALA A 16 6.17 -3.13 -11.59
C ALA A 16 7.20 -2.14 -11.07
N ILE A 17 6.86 -0.86 -11.15
CA ILE A 17 7.66 0.23 -10.61
C ILE A 17 6.81 1.08 -9.67
N ALA A 18 7.38 1.50 -8.54
CA ALA A 18 6.71 2.40 -7.64
C ALA A 18 6.59 3.81 -8.25
N SER A 19 5.42 4.42 -8.11
CA SER A 19 5.16 5.76 -8.62
C SER A 19 6.10 6.82 -8.02
N LEU A 20 6.59 6.61 -6.78
CA LEU A 20 7.61 7.46 -6.16
C LEU A 20 8.97 7.39 -6.89
N SER A 21 9.32 6.24 -7.47
CA SER A 21 10.57 6.04 -8.22
C SER A 21 10.58 6.73 -9.58
N LEU A 22 9.41 7.20 -10.04
CA LEU A 22 9.23 7.96 -11.29
C LEU A 22 9.26 9.48 -11.07
N GLY A 23 9.77 9.92 -9.93
CA GLY A 23 9.92 11.33 -9.57
C GLY A 23 8.87 11.83 -8.58
N THR A 24 9.14 12.97 -7.99
CA THR A 24 8.28 13.60 -6.96
C THR A 24 6.92 14.05 -7.53
N ASN A 25 5.84 13.88 -6.75
CA ASN A 25 4.49 14.41 -7.05
C ASN A 25 4.44 15.95 -7.14
N THR A 26 5.47 16.65 -6.66
CA THR A 26 5.56 18.10 -6.82
C THR A 26 5.74 18.52 -8.29
N HIS A 27 6.26 17.62 -9.13
CA HIS A 27 6.58 17.90 -10.52
C HIS A 27 5.99 16.89 -11.52
N HIS A 28 5.63 15.69 -11.06
CA HIS A 28 5.16 14.61 -11.92
C HIS A 28 3.83 14.07 -11.39
N ASP A 29 2.76 14.27 -12.15
CA ASP A 29 1.43 13.75 -11.83
C ASP A 29 1.30 12.25 -12.14
N ILE A 30 0.27 11.62 -11.58
CA ILE A 30 -0.01 10.20 -11.81
C ILE A 30 -0.20 9.88 -13.31
N PRO A 31 -0.97 10.67 -14.11
CA PRO A 31 -1.14 10.36 -15.52
C PRO A 31 0.17 10.33 -16.32
N THR A 32 1.11 11.23 -16.02
CA THR A 32 2.45 11.23 -16.61
C THR A 32 3.22 9.98 -16.20
N LYS A 33 3.22 9.63 -14.90
CA LYS A 33 3.89 8.44 -14.37
C LYS A 33 3.36 7.14 -14.99
N VAL A 34 2.03 7.03 -15.16
CA VAL A 34 1.38 5.88 -15.82
C VAL A 34 1.84 5.74 -17.26
N ARG A 35 1.86 6.83 -18.04
CA ARG A 35 2.31 6.82 -19.43
C ARG A 35 3.79 6.43 -19.55
N VAL A 36 4.64 6.97 -18.68
CA VAL A 36 6.07 6.63 -18.65
C VAL A 36 6.26 5.16 -18.30
N THR A 37 5.53 4.63 -17.33
CA THR A 37 5.58 3.22 -16.93
C THR A 37 5.29 2.30 -18.12
N SER A 38 4.21 2.57 -18.86
CA SER A 38 3.84 1.82 -20.05
C SER A 38 4.90 1.91 -21.15
N ASN A 39 5.42 3.11 -21.43
CA ASN A 39 6.47 3.32 -22.44
C ASN A 39 7.79 2.60 -22.11
N LEU A 40 8.08 2.37 -20.82
CA LEU A 40 9.26 1.63 -20.37
C LEU A 40 9.05 0.10 -20.37
N GLY A 41 7.83 -0.37 -20.65
CA GLY A 41 7.53 -1.80 -20.79
C GLY A 41 7.32 -2.55 -19.46
N TYR A 42 6.98 -1.85 -18.38
CA TYR A 42 6.54 -2.51 -17.13
C TYR A 42 5.14 -3.10 -17.29
N ASP A 43 4.85 -4.12 -16.49
CA ASP A 43 3.52 -4.76 -16.41
C ASP A 43 2.58 -4.05 -15.43
N GLY A 44 3.12 -3.21 -14.54
CA GLY A 44 2.33 -2.48 -13.56
C GLY A 44 3.02 -1.28 -12.94
N ILE A 45 2.22 -0.49 -12.21
CA ILE A 45 2.66 0.63 -11.40
C ILE A 45 2.15 0.46 -9.97
N GLU A 46 3.05 0.54 -8.99
CA GLU A 46 2.64 0.56 -7.59
C GLU A 46 2.31 2.01 -7.22
N ILE A 47 1.19 2.22 -6.53
CA ILE A 47 0.72 3.57 -6.22
C ILE A 47 1.20 3.97 -4.82
N PHE A 48 2.00 5.02 -4.76
CA PHE A 48 2.43 5.65 -3.53
C PHE A 48 1.28 6.49 -2.93
N ILE A 49 0.95 6.32 -1.65
CA ILE A 49 -0.17 7.02 -1.00
C ILE A 49 -0.06 8.54 -1.17
N PRO A 50 1.10 9.19 -0.92
CA PRO A 50 1.26 10.62 -1.22
C PRO A 50 1.08 11.02 -2.69
N ASP A 51 1.36 10.13 -3.65
CA ASP A 51 1.03 10.41 -5.06
C ASP A 51 -0.48 10.39 -5.28
N PHE A 52 -1.20 9.44 -4.67
CA PHE A 52 -2.66 9.37 -4.72
C PHE A 52 -3.29 10.62 -4.08
N GLU A 53 -2.83 11.03 -2.90
CA GLU A 53 -3.32 12.24 -2.22
C GLU A 53 -3.07 13.49 -3.06
N ALA A 54 -1.89 13.61 -3.67
CA ALA A 54 -1.58 14.71 -4.58
C ALA A 54 -2.51 14.72 -5.79
N PHE A 55 -2.80 13.56 -6.39
CA PHE A 55 -3.74 13.45 -7.49
C PHE A 55 -5.16 13.90 -7.09
N VAL A 56 -5.65 13.49 -5.92
CA VAL A 56 -6.95 13.97 -5.39
C VAL A 56 -6.96 15.50 -5.27
N ASP A 57 -5.89 16.11 -4.77
CA ASP A 57 -5.81 17.57 -4.64
C ASP A 57 -5.69 18.30 -5.98
N GLU A 58 -5.01 17.70 -6.96
CA GLU A 58 -4.99 18.20 -8.34
C GLU A 58 -6.38 18.21 -8.97
N VAL A 59 -7.12 17.12 -8.76
CA VAL A 59 -8.50 16.96 -9.22
C VAL A 59 -9.43 17.99 -8.58
N LYS A 60 -9.31 18.26 -7.26
CA LYS A 60 -10.04 19.36 -6.59
C LYS A 60 -9.75 20.74 -7.18
N ARG A 61 -8.55 20.94 -7.72
CA ARG A 61 -8.14 22.19 -8.40
C ARG A 61 -8.58 22.25 -9.86
N GLY A 62 -9.34 21.26 -10.34
CA GLY A 62 -9.87 21.21 -11.69
C GLY A 62 -8.90 20.65 -12.74
N LYS A 63 -7.82 19.97 -12.33
CA LYS A 63 -6.98 19.21 -13.25
C LYS A 63 -7.59 17.83 -13.53
N HIS A 64 -7.14 17.19 -14.62
CA HIS A 64 -7.46 15.80 -14.98
C HIS A 64 -8.96 15.52 -15.15
N THR A 65 -9.77 16.54 -15.45
CA THR A 65 -11.22 16.40 -15.57
C THR A 65 -11.62 15.46 -16.70
N GLU A 66 -10.75 15.29 -17.70
CA GLU A 66 -10.90 14.33 -18.79
C GLU A 66 -10.88 12.86 -18.34
N LEU A 67 -10.43 12.57 -17.12
CA LEU A 67 -10.42 11.21 -16.56
C LEU A 67 -11.75 10.83 -15.88
N PHE A 68 -12.70 11.75 -15.80
CA PHE A 68 -13.98 11.55 -15.11
C PHE A 68 -15.15 11.71 -16.08
N THR A 69 -16.15 10.84 -15.95
CA THR A 69 -17.38 10.91 -16.77
C THR A 69 -18.45 11.80 -16.15
N GLU A 70 -18.45 11.93 -14.82
CA GLU A 70 -19.43 12.70 -14.06
C GLU A 70 -18.78 13.89 -13.34
N PRO A 71 -19.52 14.99 -13.09
CA PRO A 71 -19.00 16.12 -12.34
C PRO A 71 -18.65 15.75 -10.89
N ILE A 72 -17.40 15.99 -10.52
CA ILE A 72 -16.85 15.71 -9.18
C ILE A 72 -17.03 16.87 -8.17
N SER A 73 -17.53 18.02 -8.61
CA SER A 73 -17.57 19.27 -7.82
C SER A 73 -18.53 19.21 -6.62
N SER A 74 -19.44 18.25 -6.58
CA SER A 74 -20.40 18.03 -5.48
C SER A 74 -20.11 16.79 -4.64
N CYS A 75 -19.03 16.05 -4.90
CA CYS A 75 -18.67 14.85 -4.16
C CYS A 75 -18.22 15.18 -2.73
N SER A 76 -18.64 14.38 -1.77
CA SER A 76 -17.97 14.28 -0.47
C SER A 76 -16.52 13.79 -0.65
N SER A 77 -15.67 13.98 0.37
CA SER A 77 -14.28 13.51 0.32
C SER A 77 -14.16 12.00 0.05
N ILE A 78 -15.08 11.19 0.57
CA ILE A 78 -15.07 9.74 0.39
C ILE A 78 -15.44 9.38 -1.05
N GLU A 79 -16.48 10.01 -1.60
CA GLU A 79 -16.89 9.80 -2.99
C GLU A 79 -15.79 10.24 -3.97
N LEU A 80 -15.09 11.33 -3.64
CA LEU A 80 -13.98 11.82 -4.45
C LEU A 80 -12.78 10.85 -4.42
N ASP A 81 -12.39 10.33 -3.26
CA ASP A 81 -11.31 9.34 -3.15
C ASP A 81 -11.66 8.07 -3.98
N LEU A 82 -12.92 7.60 -3.91
CA LEU A 82 -13.40 6.47 -4.74
C LEU A 82 -13.38 6.77 -6.24
N ALA A 83 -13.82 7.97 -6.64
CA ALA A 83 -13.79 8.38 -8.04
C ALA A 83 -12.35 8.45 -8.56
N CYS A 84 -11.43 9.00 -7.77
CA CYS A 84 -10.01 9.08 -8.12
C CYS A 84 -9.37 7.69 -8.25
N ALA A 85 -9.66 6.77 -7.32
CA ALA A 85 -9.18 5.39 -7.41
C ALA A 85 -9.68 4.69 -8.68
N THR A 86 -10.95 4.90 -9.04
CA THR A 86 -11.54 4.38 -10.27
C THR A 86 -10.86 4.98 -11.52
N ALA A 87 -10.65 6.29 -11.53
CA ALA A 87 -10.00 7.00 -12.63
C ALA A 87 -8.56 6.50 -12.87
N ILE A 88 -7.78 6.35 -11.79
CA ILE A 88 -6.42 5.79 -11.86
C ILE A 88 -6.45 4.36 -12.38
N SER A 89 -7.35 3.50 -11.87
CA SER A 89 -7.48 2.11 -12.36
C SER A 89 -7.80 2.07 -13.85
N ASN A 90 -8.77 2.88 -14.31
CA ASN A 90 -9.14 2.94 -15.72
C ASN A 90 -7.99 3.44 -16.59
N LEU A 91 -7.24 4.43 -16.12
CA LEU A 91 -6.06 4.93 -16.81
C LEU A 91 -4.99 3.84 -16.94
N CYS A 92 -4.62 3.18 -15.85
CA CYS A 92 -3.66 2.06 -15.87
C CYS A 92 -4.12 0.95 -16.83
N ASN A 93 -5.40 0.54 -16.75
CA ASN A 93 -5.97 -0.46 -17.65
C ASN A 93 -5.91 -0.04 -19.12
N SER A 94 -6.11 1.24 -19.44
CA SER A 94 -6.02 1.75 -20.82
C SER A 94 -4.61 1.62 -21.43
N PHE A 95 -3.59 1.56 -20.56
CA PHE A 95 -2.18 1.34 -20.92
C PHE A 95 -1.73 -0.12 -20.72
N GLY A 96 -2.65 -1.03 -20.38
CA GLY A 96 -2.34 -2.44 -20.10
C GLY A 96 -1.56 -2.68 -18.81
N LEU A 97 -1.59 -1.72 -17.86
CA LEU A 97 -0.88 -1.80 -16.58
C LEU A 97 -1.78 -2.28 -15.45
N GLU A 98 -1.24 -3.13 -14.59
CA GLU A 98 -1.83 -3.50 -13.30
C GLU A 98 -1.39 -2.55 -12.18
N ILE A 99 -2.13 -2.56 -11.06
CA ILE A 99 -1.74 -1.89 -9.82
C ILE A 99 -1.52 -2.98 -8.77
N PRO A 100 -0.31 -3.56 -8.66
CA PRO A 100 -0.07 -4.73 -7.82
C PRO A 100 0.10 -4.39 -6.33
N LEU A 101 0.37 -3.12 -6.01
CA LEU A 101 0.65 -2.68 -4.64
C LEU A 101 0.22 -1.23 -4.41
N PHE A 102 -0.44 -0.99 -3.27
CA PHE A 102 -0.70 0.34 -2.73
C PHE A 102 0.15 0.53 -1.48
N GLN A 103 0.93 1.62 -1.40
CA GLN A 103 1.96 1.72 -0.38
C GLN A 103 2.40 3.15 -0.04
N PRO A 104 3.08 3.36 1.09
CA PRO A 104 2.98 2.61 2.33
C PRO A 104 1.90 3.21 3.22
N LEU A 105 1.12 2.38 3.91
CA LEU A 105 0.47 2.80 5.15
C LEU A 105 1.58 2.96 6.21
N ARG A 106 1.72 4.18 6.71
CA ARG A 106 2.68 4.51 7.78
C ARG A 106 1.97 4.65 9.12
N ASN A 107 2.74 4.69 10.20
CA ASN A 107 2.28 5.01 11.56
C ASN A 107 1.33 3.98 12.19
N PHE A 108 1.24 2.76 11.64
CA PHE A 108 0.45 1.67 12.22
C PHE A 108 1.26 0.82 13.22
N GLU A 109 1.88 1.47 14.20
CA GLU A 109 2.61 0.80 15.30
C GLU A 109 2.63 1.66 16.57
N ASN A 110 3.41 1.25 17.58
CA ASN A 110 3.62 2.01 18.83
C ASN A 110 2.36 2.15 19.70
N PHE A 111 1.49 1.15 19.67
CA PHE A 111 0.20 1.16 20.36
C PHE A 111 0.33 0.82 21.86
N HIS A 112 -0.11 1.73 22.72
CA HIS A 112 -0.18 1.53 24.17
C HIS A 112 -1.59 1.13 24.61
N SER A 113 -2.61 1.53 23.87
CA SER A 113 -4.03 1.29 24.20
C SER A 113 -4.84 0.76 23.01
N GLN A 114 -5.98 0.10 23.29
CA GLN A 114 -6.91 -0.31 22.23
C GLN A 114 -7.46 0.90 21.46
N LYS A 115 -7.65 2.04 22.13
CA LYS A 115 -8.11 3.28 21.50
C LYS A 115 -7.16 3.75 20.39
N GLU A 116 -5.85 3.64 20.60
CA GLU A 116 -4.86 3.99 19.56
C GLU A 116 -4.92 3.02 18.37
N ILE A 117 -5.14 1.72 18.64
CA ILE A 117 -5.37 0.72 17.59
C ILE A 117 -6.62 1.09 16.78
N ASP A 118 -7.73 1.43 17.45
CA ASP A 118 -8.98 1.82 16.79
C ASP A 118 -8.80 3.04 15.86
N VAL A 119 -7.99 4.03 16.28
CA VAL A 119 -7.64 5.19 15.45
C VAL A 119 -6.84 4.75 14.22
N GLY A 120 -5.78 3.94 14.40
CA GLY A 120 -4.99 3.43 13.29
C GLY A 120 -5.81 2.58 12.32
N LEU A 121 -6.78 1.80 12.82
CA LEU A 121 -7.68 1.00 12.00
C LEU A 121 -8.62 1.88 11.17
N ALA A 122 -9.14 2.97 11.76
CA ALA A 122 -9.98 3.93 11.03
C ALA A 122 -9.20 4.62 9.90
N GLU A 123 -7.93 4.97 10.12
CA GLU A 123 -7.04 5.50 9.07
C GLU A 123 -6.75 4.47 7.98
N ALA A 124 -6.48 3.22 8.36
CA ALA A 124 -6.30 2.12 7.40
C ALA A 124 -7.57 1.86 6.57
N GLU A 125 -8.76 1.90 7.19
CA GLU A 125 -10.04 1.66 6.51
C GLU A 125 -10.28 2.64 5.36
N ARG A 126 -9.85 3.90 5.51
CA ARG A 126 -9.93 4.91 4.44
C ARG A 126 -9.28 4.39 3.16
N TRP A 127 -8.11 3.78 3.28
CA TRP A 127 -7.37 3.20 2.15
C TRP A 127 -7.96 1.89 1.67
N LEU A 128 -8.30 0.98 2.59
CA LEU A 128 -8.89 -0.32 2.26
C LEU A 128 -10.18 -0.17 1.43
N ARG A 129 -11.00 0.85 1.72
CA ARG A 129 -12.26 1.11 1.02
C ARG A 129 -12.09 1.45 -0.47
N ILE A 130 -10.99 2.09 -0.86
CA ILE A 130 -10.77 2.52 -2.25
C ILE A 130 -10.02 1.47 -3.09
N MET A 131 -9.31 0.55 -2.44
CA MET A 131 -8.49 -0.46 -3.11
C MET A 131 -9.27 -1.38 -4.08
N PRO A 132 -10.51 -1.83 -3.77
CA PRO A 132 -11.33 -2.56 -4.73
C PRO A 132 -11.60 -1.78 -6.02
N ALA A 133 -11.87 -0.47 -5.92
CA ALA A 133 -12.07 0.39 -7.08
C ALA A 133 -10.78 0.59 -7.89
N MET A 134 -9.64 0.57 -7.20
CA MET A 134 -8.31 0.59 -7.80
C MET A 134 -7.94 -0.73 -8.50
N LYS A 135 -8.64 -1.84 -8.16
CA LYS A 135 -8.27 -3.22 -8.51
C LYS A 135 -6.90 -3.63 -7.96
N CYS A 136 -6.57 -3.14 -6.76
CA CYS A 136 -5.36 -3.49 -6.02
C CYS A 136 -5.74 -4.29 -4.78
N ASP A 137 -5.07 -5.42 -4.53
CA ASP A 137 -5.41 -6.34 -3.45
C ASP A 137 -4.32 -6.45 -2.37
N LEU A 138 -3.29 -5.60 -2.41
CA LEU A 138 -2.16 -5.64 -1.48
C LEU A 138 -1.83 -4.23 -0.97
N LEU A 139 -1.88 -4.06 0.35
CA LEU A 139 -1.47 -2.85 1.05
C LEU A 139 -0.15 -3.13 1.79
N LEU A 140 0.87 -2.34 1.51
CA LEU A 140 2.11 -2.34 2.30
C LEU A 140 1.91 -1.48 3.53
N VAL A 141 2.24 -2.03 4.69
CA VAL A 141 2.39 -1.31 5.95
C VAL A 141 3.87 -1.32 6.29
N CYS A 142 4.51 -0.17 6.43
CA CYS A 142 5.92 -0.12 6.81
C CYS A 142 6.08 0.11 8.31
N SER A 143 7.20 -0.34 8.88
CA SER A 143 7.56 0.07 10.24
C SER A 143 7.83 1.58 10.31
N ASN A 144 7.78 2.12 11.52
CA ASN A 144 7.86 3.55 11.76
C ASN A 144 9.28 4.02 12.03
N HIS A 145 9.51 5.29 11.70
CA HIS A 145 10.67 6.05 12.14
C HIS A 145 10.19 7.25 12.96
N LEU A 146 10.14 7.07 14.28
CA LEU A 146 9.90 8.12 15.24
C LEU A 146 11.24 8.75 15.65
N PRO A 147 11.39 10.09 15.56
CA PRO A 147 12.47 10.79 16.27
C PRO A 147 12.23 10.62 17.77
N GLY A 148 13.30 10.31 18.53
CA GLY A 148 13.18 9.86 19.92
C GLY A 148 12.46 10.81 20.90
N PRO A 149 12.16 10.35 22.14
CA PRO A 149 12.65 9.12 22.75
C PRO A 149 11.90 7.83 22.34
N CYS A 150 12.62 6.70 22.45
CA CYS A 150 12.20 5.34 22.08
C CYS A 150 10.90 4.91 22.79
N PRO A 151 9.96 4.24 22.11
CA PRO A 151 8.74 3.74 22.76
C PRO A 151 9.01 2.62 23.76
N ILE A 152 10.18 1.96 23.67
CA ILE A 152 10.57 0.89 24.58
C ILE A 152 11.17 1.48 25.85
N SER A 153 10.64 1.06 26.99
CA SER A 153 11.03 1.52 28.32
C SER A 153 10.95 0.37 29.34
N GLU A 154 11.30 0.65 30.61
CA GLU A 154 11.13 -0.33 31.69
C GLU A 154 9.67 -0.78 31.86
N ASP A 155 8.72 0.15 31.70
CA ASP A 155 7.28 -0.10 31.84
C ASP A 155 6.62 -0.60 30.53
N TYR A 156 7.32 -0.53 29.41
CA TYR A 156 6.83 -0.95 28.10
C TYR A 156 7.92 -1.70 27.33
N THR A 157 7.98 -3.01 27.60
CA THR A 157 9.03 -3.89 27.10
C THR A 157 8.84 -4.25 25.61
N MET A 158 9.89 -4.78 24.99
CA MET A 158 9.83 -5.32 23.62
C MET A 158 8.73 -6.38 23.44
N ASP A 159 8.50 -7.24 24.44
CA ASP A 159 7.46 -8.26 24.35
C ASP A 159 6.07 -7.64 24.38
N MET A 160 5.85 -6.62 25.22
CA MET A 160 4.60 -5.87 25.24
C MET A 160 4.35 -5.14 23.92
N TYR A 161 5.39 -4.54 23.35
CA TYR A 161 5.32 -3.94 22.01
C TYR A 161 4.90 -4.97 20.96
N HIS A 162 5.57 -6.13 20.90
CA HIS A 162 5.24 -7.19 19.95
C HIS A 162 3.81 -7.71 20.17
N ASP A 163 3.37 -7.89 21.40
CA ASP A 163 2.02 -8.35 21.73
C ASP A 163 0.95 -7.38 21.22
N LYS A 164 1.19 -6.07 21.40
CA LYS A 164 0.32 -5.01 20.88
C LYS A 164 0.33 -4.98 19.36
N GLN A 165 1.50 -5.13 18.74
CA GLN A 165 1.63 -5.14 17.28
C GLN A 165 0.91 -6.36 16.67
N VAL A 166 1.05 -7.55 17.27
CA VAL A 166 0.32 -8.75 16.87
C VAL A 166 -1.19 -8.55 16.99
N ASN A 167 -1.66 -7.93 18.07
CA ASN A 167 -3.07 -7.62 18.24
C ASN A 167 -3.57 -6.66 17.15
N ALA A 168 -2.86 -5.55 16.92
CA ALA A 168 -3.21 -4.57 15.90
C ALA A 168 -3.27 -5.18 14.49
N PHE A 169 -2.27 -5.98 14.08
CA PHE A 169 -2.27 -6.63 12.77
C PHE A 169 -3.33 -7.73 12.62
N ARG A 170 -3.74 -8.41 13.72
CA ARG A 170 -4.90 -9.31 13.66
C ARG A 170 -6.19 -8.56 13.35
N GLN A 171 -6.39 -7.41 13.99
CA GLN A 171 -7.57 -6.56 13.74
C GLN A 171 -7.52 -5.95 12.33
N LEU A 172 -6.35 -5.48 11.89
CA LEU A 172 -6.16 -4.93 10.54
C LEU A 172 -6.40 -6.01 9.47
N GLY A 173 -5.87 -7.23 9.67
CA GLY A 173 -6.11 -8.35 8.76
C GLY A 173 -7.60 -8.71 8.68
N ALA A 174 -8.31 -8.74 9.81
CA ALA A 174 -9.76 -8.98 9.82
C ALA A 174 -10.55 -7.86 9.12
N LEU A 175 -10.14 -6.60 9.30
CA LEU A 175 -10.75 -5.46 8.61
C LEU A 175 -10.52 -5.54 7.09
N ALA A 176 -9.29 -5.86 6.67
CA ALA A 176 -8.90 -5.93 5.27
C ALA A 176 -9.61 -7.05 4.49
N GLU A 177 -9.99 -8.15 5.15
CA GLU A 177 -10.78 -9.22 4.53
C GLU A 177 -12.12 -8.73 3.99
N ASN A 178 -12.75 -7.74 4.64
CA ASN A 178 -14.02 -7.15 4.18
C ASN A 178 -13.89 -6.46 2.81
N TYR A 179 -12.67 -6.13 2.39
CA TYR A 179 -12.35 -5.48 1.13
C TYR A 179 -11.60 -6.41 0.17
N GLY A 180 -11.36 -7.67 0.54
CA GLY A 180 -10.55 -8.60 -0.25
C GLY A 180 -9.07 -8.21 -0.33
N VAL A 181 -8.57 -7.47 0.66
CA VAL A 181 -7.19 -6.94 0.67
C VAL A 181 -6.27 -7.78 1.57
N ARG A 182 -5.05 -7.98 1.09
CA ARG A 182 -3.91 -8.54 1.81
C ARG A 182 -3.06 -7.42 2.38
N ILE A 183 -2.47 -7.68 3.55
CA ILE A 183 -1.59 -6.77 4.26
C ILE A 183 -0.18 -7.33 4.23
N GLY A 184 0.77 -6.55 3.77
CA GLY A 184 2.18 -6.88 3.82
C GLY A 184 2.92 -5.95 4.78
N TYR A 185 3.59 -6.50 5.78
CA TYR A 185 4.37 -5.73 6.73
C TYR A 185 5.83 -5.68 6.30
N GLU A 186 6.36 -4.47 6.13
CA GLU A 186 7.73 -4.21 5.71
C GLU A 186 8.54 -3.58 6.86
N PRO A 187 9.69 -4.15 7.26
CA PRO A 187 10.63 -3.46 8.14
C PRO A 187 11.39 -2.41 7.34
N LEU A 188 11.56 -1.20 7.88
CA LEU A 188 12.52 -0.23 7.37
C LEU A 188 13.86 -0.44 8.07
N SER A 189 14.99 -0.44 7.35
CA SER A 189 16.32 -0.60 7.98
C SER A 189 16.71 0.53 8.94
N TRP A 190 15.93 1.61 8.95
CA TRP A 190 16.03 2.75 9.87
C TRP A 190 14.82 2.86 10.82
N GLY A 191 14.03 1.79 10.97
CA GLY A 191 12.89 1.74 11.87
C GLY A 191 13.30 1.96 13.34
N THR A 192 12.41 2.54 14.15
CA THR A 192 12.73 2.87 15.55
C THR A 192 12.78 1.63 16.46
N VAL A 193 11.88 0.68 16.23
CA VAL A 193 11.77 -0.56 17.02
C VAL A 193 11.88 -1.79 16.13
N ILE A 194 11.13 -1.78 15.03
CA ILE A 194 11.11 -2.85 14.04
C ILE A 194 11.97 -2.41 12.87
N ASP A 195 13.18 -2.96 12.78
CA ASP A 195 14.22 -2.55 11.84
C ASP A 195 14.77 -3.70 10.98
N ASN A 196 14.29 -4.93 11.19
CA ASN A 196 14.71 -6.08 10.42
C ASN A 196 13.58 -7.09 10.17
N TRP A 197 13.77 -7.91 9.14
CA TRP A 197 12.79 -8.88 8.66
C TRP A 197 12.46 -9.98 9.69
N MET A 198 13.38 -10.33 10.58
CA MET A 198 13.11 -11.38 11.58
C MET A 198 12.10 -10.91 12.63
N GLN A 199 12.15 -9.63 13.03
CA GLN A 199 11.16 -9.06 13.95
C GLN A 199 9.77 -9.05 13.31
N VAL A 200 9.66 -8.57 12.07
CA VAL A 200 8.41 -8.60 11.30
C VAL A 200 7.90 -10.04 11.14
N TRP A 201 8.77 -10.99 10.81
CA TRP A 201 8.39 -12.40 10.72
C TRP A 201 7.86 -12.96 12.05
N ASN A 202 8.50 -12.64 13.17
CA ASN A 202 8.04 -13.07 14.49
C ASN A 202 6.63 -12.53 14.81
N ILE A 203 6.34 -11.28 14.42
CA ILE A 203 5.00 -10.69 14.57
C ILE A 203 4.00 -11.37 13.63
N VAL A 204 4.28 -11.41 12.32
CA VAL A 204 3.36 -11.98 11.30
C VAL A 204 3.04 -13.44 11.58
N LYS A 205 4.03 -14.25 11.99
CA LYS A 205 3.84 -15.63 12.39
C LYS A 205 2.87 -15.77 13.56
N ARG A 206 2.92 -14.85 14.53
CA ARG A 206 2.00 -14.82 15.68
C ARG A 206 0.63 -14.26 15.31
N VAL A 207 0.53 -13.36 14.33
CA VAL A 207 -0.74 -12.85 13.82
C VAL A 207 -1.62 -14.00 13.30
N ASP A 208 -1.02 -14.96 12.59
CA ASP A 208 -1.65 -16.21 12.13
C ASP A 208 -2.94 -15.96 11.32
N ARG A 209 -2.83 -15.11 10.29
CA ARG A 209 -3.90 -14.84 9.32
C ARG A 209 -3.40 -15.03 7.91
N LYS A 210 -4.19 -15.67 7.04
CA LYS A 210 -3.80 -15.96 5.64
C LYS A 210 -3.57 -14.72 4.79
N ASN A 211 -4.19 -13.58 5.13
CA ASN A 211 -4.09 -12.34 4.39
C ASN A 211 -3.08 -11.35 5.00
N VAL A 212 -2.29 -11.74 6.02
CA VAL A 212 -1.22 -10.91 6.60
C VAL A 212 0.12 -11.60 6.37
N GLY A 213 1.05 -10.90 5.72
CA GLY A 213 2.35 -11.43 5.31
C GLY A 213 3.50 -10.46 5.55
N VAL A 214 4.69 -10.88 5.16
CA VAL A 214 5.92 -10.06 5.18
C VAL A 214 6.18 -9.54 3.77
N LEU A 215 6.52 -8.26 3.65
CA LEU A 215 7.09 -7.68 2.43
C LEU A 215 8.58 -7.47 2.63
N LEU A 216 9.37 -8.00 1.69
CA LEU A 216 10.82 -7.93 1.72
C LEU A 216 11.27 -6.94 0.65
N ASP A 217 11.83 -5.82 1.11
CA ASP A 217 12.57 -4.89 0.28
C ASP A 217 14.07 -5.19 0.42
N SER A 218 14.80 -5.22 -0.71
CA SER A 218 16.21 -5.61 -0.71
C SER A 218 17.10 -4.61 0.03
N PHE A 219 16.83 -3.30 -0.05
CA PHE A 219 17.58 -2.28 0.69
C PHE A 219 17.30 -2.37 2.20
N ASN A 220 16.06 -2.67 2.58
CA ASN A 220 15.70 -2.80 3.98
C ASN A 220 16.08 -4.15 4.61
N THR A 221 16.32 -5.19 3.79
CA THR A 221 16.54 -6.57 4.24
C THR A 221 18.00 -7.03 4.18
N LEU A 222 18.79 -6.58 3.19
CA LEU A 222 20.16 -7.07 2.91
C LEU A 222 21.23 -6.10 3.40
#